data_AF-A0A960V7T9-F1
#
_entry.id   AF-A0A960V7T9-F1
#
_cell.length_a   1.000
_cell.length_b   1.000
_cell.length_c   1.000
_cell.angle_alpha   90.00
_cell.angle_beta   90.00
_cell.angle_gamma   90.00
#
_symmetry.space_group_name_H-M   'P 1'
#
loop_
_entity.id
_entity.type
_entity.pdbx_description
1 polymer ?
#
loop_
_entity_poly.entity_id
_entity_poly.type
_entity_poly.pdbx_seq_one_letter_code
_entity_poly.pdbx_strand_id
1 'polypeptide(L)'
;QIGGFKILVIMKLLLAMYLIIYSSIGISNNRVKKYYEYIQQAEMNIVEGNLITGANYYQKAFQLEIVYLGYDIRNALRLESELIPDSSRVYWCFRNYVKTGYTGYTKPSKTFNVFFEQAYWSSIQQMLDTIKTNFNDELTAKLQNVYTLDQSTRQNVPHESGISTFSVPRDEMRRIDSTNVVTIIRLLKEYTINQTTVQSEQLFSVINLILIHNRGHGEEYQHVNELFKAVKQEVLKGNFDTRMYANAYDRRYSEVIKKEKPPRDGYYGTETCFMTDEFFLSKLPDNSKIKKNINKHRKQIYLDDYTLEAQKKLFQYKLAEDVSSSHYDFGVFYWAFPPNTKYKDDFFERVKKSNIKYEIYYKER
;
A
#
# COMPACT_ATOMS: atom_id res chain seq x y z
N GLN A 1 44.23 10.40 -39.31
CA GLN A 1 44.32 10.70 -37.86
C GLN A 1 43.07 11.37 -37.26
N ILE A 2 42.14 11.93 -38.05
CA ILE A 2 40.94 12.64 -37.53
C ILE A 2 39.88 11.69 -36.92
N GLY A 3 39.86 10.41 -37.32
CA GLY A 3 38.91 9.42 -36.80
C GLY A 3 39.10 9.06 -35.32
N GLY A 4 40.34 8.93 -34.86
CA GLY A 4 40.64 8.53 -33.47
C GLY A 4 40.22 9.59 -32.45
N PHE A 5 40.37 10.87 -32.77
CA PHE A 5 39.97 11.97 -31.89
C PHE A 5 38.45 12.04 -31.73
N LYS A 6 37.68 11.87 -32.83
CA LYS A 6 36.21 11.85 -32.78
C LYS A 6 35.68 10.66 -31.96
N ILE A 7 36.28 9.47 -32.11
CA ILE A 7 35.91 8.29 -31.33
C ILE A 7 36.15 8.51 -29.83
N LEU A 8 37.29 9.10 -29.46
CA LEU A 8 37.62 9.38 -28.06
C LEU A 8 36.65 10.37 -27.41
N VAL A 9 36.21 11.40 -28.14
CA VAL A 9 35.23 12.39 -27.66
C VAL A 9 33.85 11.74 -27.47
N ILE A 10 33.40 10.92 -28.41
CA ILE A 10 32.13 10.20 -28.30
C ILE A 10 32.14 9.25 -27.09
N MET A 11 33.21 8.50 -26.87
CA MET A 11 33.34 7.59 -25.72
C MET A 11 33.30 8.35 -24.38
N LYS A 12 33.96 9.52 -24.29
CA LYS A 12 33.92 10.36 -23.08
C LYS A 12 32.52 10.91 -22.81
N LEU A 13 31.78 11.31 -23.84
CA LEU A 13 30.39 11.77 -23.70
C LEU A 13 29.46 10.64 -23.25
N LEU A 14 29.59 9.44 -23.81
CA LEU A 14 28.81 8.28 -23.38
C LEU A 14 29.12 7.88 -21.94
N LEU A 15 30.39 7.91 -21.52
CA LEU A 15 30.78 7.64 -20.14
C LEU A 15 30.25 8.71 -19.17
N ALA A 16 30.31 9.99 -19.55
CA ALA A 16 29.75 11.08 -18.75
C ALA A 16 28.22 10.95 -18.62
N MET A 17 27.51 10.64 -19.71
CA MET A 17 26.08 10.35 -19.68
C MET A 17 25.76 9.14 -18.80
N TYR A 18 26.54 8.06 -18.91
CA TYR A 18 26.39 6.88 -18.05
C TYR A 18 26.57 7.23 -16.56
N LEU A 19 27.59 8.03 -16.22
CA LEU A 19 27.83 8.47 -14.84
C LEU A 19 26.73 9.41 -14.30
N ILE A 20 26.18 10.30 -15.13
CA ILE A 20 25.05 11.16 -14.77
C ILE A 20 23.78 10.33 -14.54
N ILE A 21 23.51 9.37 -15.42
CA ILE A 21 22.37 8.45 -15.28
C ILE A 21 22.53 7.58 -14.02
N TYR A 22 23.72 7.03 -13.79
CA TYR A 22 23.98 6.17 -12.64
C TYR A 22 23.93 6.93 -11.30
N SER A 23 24.50 8.14 -11.25
CA SER A 23 24.46 9.00 -10.06
C SER A 23 23.04 9.48 -9.73
N SER A 24 22.24 9.86 -10.73
CA SER A 24 20.85 10.29 -10.50
C SER A 24 19.96 9.14 -9.99
N ILE A 25 20.12 7.92 -10.52
CA ILE A 25 19.42 6.72 -10.02
C ILE A 25 19.86 6.38 -8.58
N GLY A 26 21.17 6.46 -8.29
CA GLY A 26 21.71 6.21 -6.95
C GLY A 26 21.22 7.21 -5.89
N ILE A 27 21.10 8.49 -6.25
CA ILE A 27 20.59 9.54 -5.35
C ILE A 27 19.09 9.37 -5.08
N SER A 28 18.30 9.05 -6.11
CA SER A 28 16.85 8.83 -5.97
C SER A 28 16.53 7.67 -5.03
N ASN A 29 17.21 6.52 -5.20
CA ASN A 29 17.00 5.35 -4.34
C ASN A 29 17.37 5.62 -2.88
N ASN A 30 18.36 6.48 -2.62
CA ASN A 30 18.73 6.85 -1.26
C ASN A 30 17.67 7.75 -0.60
N ARG A 31 17.03 8.66 -1.35
CA ARG A 31 15.93 9.50 -0.84
C ARG A 31 14.71 8.67 -0.47
N VAL A 32 14.29 7.74 -1.32
CA VAL A 32 13.11 6.87 -1.05
C VAL A 32 13.35 5.98 0.16
N LYS A 33 14.54 5.38 0.27
CA LYS A 33 14.91 4.60 1.45
C LYS A 33 14.85 5.44 2.72
N LYS A 34 15.47 6.63 2.69
CA LYS A 34 15.51 7.55 3.84
C LYS A 34 14.13 8.07 4.22
N TYR A 35 13.25 8.28 3.24
CA TYR A 35 11.84 8.58 3.49
C TYR A 35 11.20 7.50 4.34
N TYR A 36 11.27 6.23 3.91
CA TYR A 36 10.70 5.14 4.69
C TYR A 36 11.36 4.98 6.06
N GLU A 37 12.69 5.17 6.18
CA GLU A 37 13.34 5.18 7.50
C GLU A 37 12.72 6.22 8.44
N TYR A 38 12.40 7.42 7.95
CA TYR A 38 11.72 8.45 8.74
C TYR A 38 10.24 8.12 9.03
N ILE A 39 9.49 7.58 8.06
CA ILE A 39 8.12 7.11 8.31
C ILE A 39 8.11 6.05 9.42
N GLN A 40 9.04 5.10 9.36
CA GLN A 40 9.14 4.02 10.34
C GLN A 40 9.46 4.55 11.75
N GLN A 41 10.40 5.50 11.84
CA GLN A 41 10.73 6.18 13.09
C GLN A 41 9.54 6.99 13.63
N ALA A 42 8.78 7.65 12.75
CA ALA A 42 7.58 8.40 13.13
C ALA A 42 6.55 7.47 13.78
N GLU A 43 6.18 6.41 13.08
CA GLU A 43 5.18 5.44 13.54
C GLU A 43 5.59 4.74 14.84
N MET A 44 6.85 4.35 15.00
CA MET A 44 7.31 3.73 16.26
C MET A 44 7.28 4.70 17.43
N ASN A 45 7.65 5.97 17.23
CA ASN A 45 7.52 6.98 18.29
C ASN A 45 6.06 7.17 18.71
N ILE A 46 5.10 7.07 17.78
CA ILE A 46 3.67 7.12 18.11
C ILE A 46 3.27 5.90 18.96
N VAL A 47 3.71 4.70 18.57
CA VAL A 47 3.47 3.47 19.36
C VAL A 47 4.02 3.59 20.79
N GLU A 48 5.14 4.29 20.96
CA GLU A 48 5.77 4.55 22.26
C GLU A 48 5.17 5.74 23.03
N GLY A 49 4.16 6.43 22.47
CA GLY A 49 3.54 7.62 23.09
C GLY A 49 4.32 8.93 22.89
N ASN A 50 5.43 8.90 22.16
CA ASN A 50 6.29 10.05 21.86
C ASN A 50 5.77 10.86 20.65
N LEU A 51 4.54 11.38 20.75
CA LEU A 51 3.81 11.98 19.63
C LEU A 51 4.55 13.15 18.95
N ILE A 52 5.16 14.06 19.71
CA ILE A 52 5.92 15.22 19.18
C ILE A 52 7.11 14.76 18.32
N THR A 53 7.83 13.75 18.82
CA THR A 53 8.95 13.16 18.08
C THR A 53 8.47 12.48 16.80
N GLY A 54 7.33 11.78 16.88
CA GLY A 54 6.67 11.20 15.71
C GLY A 54 6.36 12.23 14.63
N ALA A 55 5.77 13.37 15.02
CA ALA A 55 5.42 14.46 14.10
C ALA A 55 6.66 15.05 13.42
N ASN A 56 7.73 15.27 14.20
CA ASN A 56 9.01 15.76 13.66
C ASN A 56 9.63 14.78 12.64
N TYR A 57 9.46 13.47 12.81
CA TYR A 57 9.94 12.49 11.83
C TYR A 57 9.10 12.47 10.55
N TYR A 58 7.78 12.58 10.64
CA TYR A 58 6.94 12.78 9.45
C TYR A 58 7.35 14.03 8.68
N GLN A 59 7.59 15.15 9.37
CA GLN A 59 8.07 16.38 8.74
C GLN A 59 9.39 16.16 7.98
N LYS A 60 10.37 15.47 8.61
CA LYS A 60 11.63 15.12 7.95
C LYS A 60 11.43 14.22 6.73
N ALA A 61 10.50 13.26 6.79
CA ALA A 61 10.17 12.41 5.65
C ALA A 61 9.67 13.26 4.47
N PHE A 62 8.71 14.14 4.72
CA PHE A 62 8.09 14.95 3.67
C PHE A 62 8.96 16.07 3.12
N GLN A 63 9.96 16.53 3.87
CA GLN A 63 11.02 17.43 3.38
C GLN A 63 11.92 16.78 2.33
N LEU A 64 11.92 15.44 2.22
CA LEU A 64 12.64 14.75 1.15
C LEU A 64 11.93 14.89 -0.20
N GLU A 65 10.81 15.61 -0.30
CA GLU A 65 10.07 15.93 -1.54
C GLU A 65 9.92 14.74 -2.49
N ILE A 66 9.71 13.55 -1.93
CA ILE A 66 9.24 12.41 -2.70
C ILE A 66 7.72 12.56 -2.94
N VAL A 67 7.14 11.67 -3.75
CA VAL A 67 5.67 11.58 -3.85
C VAL A 67 5.09 11.36 -2.46
N TYR A 68 4.18 12.23 -2.03
CA TYR A 68 3.46 12.06 -0.77
C TYR A 68 2.52 10.86 -0.88
N LEU A 69 2.79 9.81 -0.10
CA LEU A 69 1.91 8.66 -0.06
C LEU A 69 0.70 8.99 0.83
N GLY A 70 -0.50 8.78 0.30
CA GLY A 70 -1.78 9.12 0.92
C GLY A 70 -1.95 8.53 2.32
N TYR A 71 -1.43 7.33 2.57
CA TYR A 71 -1.43 6.74 3.91
C TYR A 71 -0.56 7.52 4.89
N ASP A 72 0.66 7.84 4.51
CA ASP A 72 1.63 8.50 5.41
C ASP A 72 1.18 9.92 5.74
N ILE A 73 0.72 10.67 4.72
CA ILE A 73 0.28 12.05 4.93
C ILE A 73 -1.03 12.13 5.72
N ARG A 74 -1.90 11.12 5.63
CA ARG A 74 -3.08 11.01 6.50
C ARG A 74 -2.67 10.72 7.94
N ASN A 75 -1.74 9.80 8.17
CA ASN A 75 -1.28 9.49 9.52
C ASN A 75 -0.63 10.72 10.17
N ALA A 76 0.16 11.47 9.41
CA ALA A 76 0.71 12.74 9.85
C ALA A 76 -0.37 13.79 10.14
N LEU A 77 -1.38 13.92 9.27
CA LEU A 77 -2.51 14.81 9.48
C LEU A 77 -3.24 14.50 10.80
N ARG A 78 -3.51 13.22 11.08
CA ARG A 78 -4.11 12.77 12.34
C ARG A 78 -3.26 13.17 13.54
N LEU A 79 -1.97 12.84 13.50
CA LEU A 79 -1.05 13.13 14.60
C LEU A 79 -0.93 14.63 14.90
N GLU A 80 -0.78 15.46 13.87
CA GLU A 80 -0.69 16.92 14.04
C GLU A 80 -1.99 17.50 14.60
N SER A 81 -3.14 16.87 14.31
CA SER A 81 -4.44 17.29 14.85
C SER A 81 -4.59 16.95 16.34
N GLU A 82 -3.93 15.91 16.84
CA GLU A 82 -4.00 15.45 18.23
C GLU A 82 -3.02 16.20 19.17
N LEU A 83 -1.85 16.63 18.68
CA LEU A 83 -0.80 17.25 19.50
C LEU A 83 -1.17 18.63 20.04
N ILE A 84 -1.42 19.56 19.13
CA ILE A 84 -1.91 20.92 19.36
C ILE A 84 -2.54 21.29 18.01
N PRO A 85 -3.79 21.77 17.94
CA PRO A 85 -4.39 22.31 16.73
C PRO A 85 -3.64 23.53 16.16
N ASP A 86 -2.38 23.39 15.77
CA ASP A 86 -1.65 24.38 14.98
C ASP A 86 -2.22 24.32 13.57
N SER A 87 -3.09 25.30 13.29
CA SER A 87 -3.72 25.47 11.98
C SER A 87 -2.71 25.42 10.82
N SER A 88 -1.45 25.82 11.02
CA SER A 88 -0.46 25.88 9.95
C SER A 88 0.03 24.49 9.53
N ARG A 89 0.42 23.64 10.50
CA ARG A 89 0.92 22.29 10.23
C ARG A 89 -0.20 21.37 9.76
N VAL A 90 -1.35 21.45 10.42
CA VAL A 90 -2.53 20.68 10.03
C VAL A 90 -2.98 21.07 8.62
N TYR A 91 -3.04 22.37 8.31
CA TYR A 91 -3.33 22.82 6.96
C TYR A 91 -2.30 22.35 5.94
N TRP A 92 -1.02 22.38 6.27
CA TRP A 92 0.04 21.86 5.40
C TRP A 92 -0.15 20.37 5.12
N CYS A 93 -0.42 19.55 6.14
CA CYS A 93 -0.70 18.12 5.98
C CYS A 93 -1.93 17.89 5.10
N PHE A 94 -3.02 18.58 5.40
CA PHE A 94 -4.28 18.44 4.67
C PHE A 94 -4.14 18.88 3.21
N ARG A 95 -3.46 20.00 2.94
CA ARG A 95 -3.19 20.45 1.58
C ARG A 95 -2.41 19.41 0.77
N ASN A 96 -1.40 18.79 1.37
CA ASN A 96 -0.64 17.73 0.69
C ASN A 96 -1.45 16.44 0.57
N TYR A 97 -2.36 16.16 1.50
CA TYR A 97 -3.33 15.08 1.38
C TYR A 97 -4.23 15.21 0.16
N VAL A 98 -4.82 16.39 -0.05
CA VAL A 98 -5.63 16.69 -1.24
C VAL A 98 -4.84 16.45 -2.53
N LYS A 99 -3.55 16.79 -2.53
CA LYS A 99 -2.66 16.56 -3.69
C LYS A 99 -2.37 15.09 -3.98
N THR A 100 -2.63 14.17 -3.06
CA THR A 100 -2.46 12.72 -3.29
C THR A 100 -3.58 12.09 -4.11
N GLY A 101 -4.47 12.89 -4.71
CA GLY A 101 -5.55 12.38 -5.56
C GLY A 101 -6.68 11.73 -4.78
N TYR A 102 -6.50 11.47 -3.49
CA TYR A 102 -7.49 10.82 -2.67
C TYR A 102 -8.61 11.77 -2.24
N THR A 103 -9.84 11.44 -2.62
CA THR A 103 -11.01 12.31 -2.41
C THR A 103 -11.90 11.88 -1.23
N GLY A 104 -11.51 10.91 -0.41
CA GLY A 104 -12.36 10.42 0.70
C GLY A 104 -12.71 11.49 1.75
N TYR A 105 -11.97 12.59 1.82
CA TYR A 105 -12.29 13.75 2.65
C TYR A 105 -13.52 14.54 2.18
N THR A 106 -14.05 14.25 0.98
CA THR A 106 -15.24 14.93 0.42
C THR A 106 -16.55 14.32 0.91
N LYS A 107 -16.51 13.17 1.59
CA LYS A 107 -17.69 12.45 2.09
C LYS A 107 -17.56 12.24 3.61
N PRO A 108 -18.66 12.35 4.38
CA PRO A 108 -18.67 11.98 5.78
C PRO A 108 -18.16 10.56 5.98
N SER A 109 -17.15 10.39 6.83
CA SER A 109 -16.59 9.08 7.17
C SER A 109 -16.03 9.14 8.59
N LYS A 110 -16.05 8.03 9.32
CA LYS A 110 -15.47 7.96 10.68
C LYS A 110 -14.02 8.48 10.69
N THR A 111 -13.26 8.16 9.65
CA THR A 111 -11.88 8.64 9.43
C THR A 111 -11.78 10.16 9.41
N PHE A 112 -12.74 10.84 8.77
CA PHE A 112 -12.65 12.29 8.53
C PHE A 112 -13.48 13.16 9.48
N ASN A 113 -14.49 12.59 10.14
CA ASN A 113 -15.38 13.34 11.05
C ASN A 113 -14.59 14.04 12.17
N VAL A 114 -13.58 13.38 12.73
CA VAL A 114 -12.73 13.96 13.78
C VAL A 114 -12.02 15.23 13.31
N PHE A 115 -11.70 15.36 12.01
CA PHE A 115 -11.12 16.58 11.43
C PHE A 115 -12.17 17.64 11.15
N PHE A 116 -13.38 17.24 10.72
CA PHE A 116 -14.46 18.16 10.40
C PHE A 116 -14.99 18.91 11.62
N GLU A 117 -14.89 18.30 12.79
CA GLU A 117 -15.31 18.88 14.07
C GLU A 117 -14.30 19.88 14.66
N GLN A 118 -13.13 20.04 14.02
CA GLN A 118 -12.06 20.89 14.54
C GLN A 118 -12.30 22.36 14.20
N ALA A 119 -11.92 23.26 15.11
CA ALA A 119 -12.13 24.70 14.97
C ALA A 119 -11.49 25.31 13.70
N TYR A 120 -10.42 24.71 13.19
CA TYR A 120 -9.72 25.15 11.98
C TYR A 120 -10.35 24.65 10.67
N TRP A 121 -11.33 23.73 10.71
CA TRP A 121 -11.88 23.07 9.52
C TRP A 121 -12.54 24.05 8.55
N SER A 122 -13.28 25.03 9.06
CA SER A 122 -13.92 26.08 8.25
C SER A 122 -12.90 26.85 7.40
N SER A 123 -11.74 27.19 7.97
CA SER A 123 -10.63 27.84 7.27
C SER A 123 -10.04 26.92 6.20
N ILE A 124 -9.89 25.63 6.48
CA ILE A 124 -9.41 24.64 5.52
C ILE A 124 -10.38 24.53 4.33
N GLN A 125 -11.69 24.48 4.59
CA GLN A 125 -12.72 24.39 3.54
C GLN A 125 -12.67 25.57 2.57
N GLN A 126 -12.51 26.80 3.08
CA GLN A 126 -12.40 28.00 2.24
C GLN A 126 -11.18 27.96 1.31
N MET A 127 -10.14 27.20 1.66
CA MET A 127 -8.92 27.10 0.88
C MET A 127 -8.89 25.89 -0.06
N LEU A 128 -9.85 24.96 0.02
CA LEU A 128 -9.87 23.74 -0.79
C LEU A 128 -9.78 24.03 -2.30
N ASP A 129 -10.58 24.97 -2.78
CA ASP A 129 -10.64 25.36 -4.20
C ASP A 129 -9.34 26.03 -4.68
N THR A 130 -8.48 26.46 -3.76
CA THR A 130 -7.18 27.08 -4.09
C THR A 130 -6.04 26.06 -4.21
N ILE A 131 -6.27 24.80 -3.83
CA ILE A 131 -5.25 23.76 -3.85
C ILE A 131 -5.04 23.28 -5.29
N LYS A 132 -3.97 23.78 -5.92
CA LYS A 132 -3.52 23.28 -7.23
C LYS A 132 -3.07 21.82 -7.14
N THR A 133 -3.63 20.99 -8.02
CA THR A 133 -3.26 19.58 -8.21
C THR A 133 -2.62 19.39 -9.60
N ASN A 134 -1.88 18.30 -9.76
CA ASN A 134 -1.20 17.95 -11.02
C ASN A 134 -1.81 16.68 -11.61
N PHE A 135 -3.12 16.47 -11.42
CA PHE A 135 -3.79 15.27 -11.91
C PHE A 135 -3.79 15.27 -13.43
N ASN A 136 -3.59 14.09 -13.99
CA ASN A 136 -3.73 13.85 -15.40
C ASN A 136 -5.11 13.21 -15.63
N ASP A 137 -6.05 14.01 -16.14
CA ASP A 137 -7.43 13.59 -16.36
C ASP A 137 -7.54 12.43 -17.36
N GLU A 138 -6.69 12.43 -18.41
CA GLU A 138 -6.65 11.36 -19.41
C GLU A 138 -6.21 10.03 -18.77
N LEU A 139 -5.12 10.05 -17.99
CA LEU A 139 -4.62 8.89 -17.27
C LEU A 139 -5.64 8.40 -16.24
N THR A 140 -6.27 9.33 -15.51
CA THR A 140 -7.31 9.04 -14.54
C THR A 140 -8.49 8.33 -15.20
N ALA A 141 -8.98 8.84 -16.34
CA ALA A 141 -10.05 8.20 -17.10
C ALA A 141 -9.64 6.80 -17.62
N LYS A 142 -8.41 6.64 -18.12
CA LYS A 142 -7.89 5.33 -18.56
C LYS A 142 -7.86 4.31 -17.43
N LEU A 143 -7.38 4.69 -16.24
CA LEU A 143 -7.36 3.81 -15.07
C LEU A 143 -8.77 3.52 -14.55
N GLN A 144 -9.65 4.51 -14.54
CA GLN A 144 -11.05 4.32 -14.16
C GLN A 144 -11.77 3.35 -15.09
N ASN A 145 -11.49 3.39 -16.40
CA ASN A 145 -12.05 2.43 -17.35
C ASN A 145 -11.57 0.99 -17.07
N VAL A 146 -10.29 0.80 -16.73
CA VAL A 146 -9.75 -0.51 -16.31
C VAL A 146 -10.47 -1.00 -15.04
N TYR A 147 -10.63 -0.13 -14.05
CA TYR A 147 -11.36 -0.45 -12.82
C TYR A 147 -12.81 -0.86 -13.10
N THR A 148 -13.54 -0.05 -13.86
CA THR A 148 -14.95 -0.30 -14.18
C THR A 148 -15.10 -1.63 -14.91
N LEU A 149 -14.26 -1.93 -15.90
CA LEU A 149 -14.30 -3.19 -16.64
C LEU A 149 -14.02 -4.41 -15.73
N ASP A 150 -13.00 -4.31 -14.87
CA ASP A 150 -12.65 -5.36 -13.91
C ASP A 150 -13.80 -5.62 -12.92
N GLN A 151 -14.34 -4.55 -12.32
CA GLN A 151 -15.37 -4.67 -11.28
C GLN A 151 -16.74 -5.03 -11.81
N SER A 152 -17.19 -4.46 -12.93
CA SER A 152 -18.52 -4.74 -13.49
C SER A 152 -18.68 -6.22 -13.82
N THR A 153 -17.62 -6.82 -14.34
CA THR A 153 -17.57 -8.26 -14.65
C THR A 153 -17.72 -9.09 -13.38
N ARG A 154 -17.08 -8.66 -12.29
CA ARG A 154 -17.08 -9.39 -11.00
C ARG A 154 -18.35 -9.17 -10.18
N GLN A 155 -19.06 -8.05 -10.39
CA GLN A 155 -20.28 -7.68 -9.66
C GLN A 155 -21.58 -8.20 -10.32
N ASN A 156 -21.56 -8.58 -11.60
CA ASN A 156 -22.72 -9.14 -12.32
C ASN A 156 -23.04 -10.61 -11.95
N VAL A 157 -22.75 -11.03 -10.72
CA VAL A 157 -23.02 -12.38 -10.20
C VAL A 157 -24.20 -12.31 -9.21
N PRO A 158 -25.37 -12.87 -9.53
CA PRO A 158 -26.51 -12.87 -8.60
C PRO A 158 -26.16 -13.59 -7.30
N HIS A 159 -26.36 -12.92 -6.17
CA HIS A 159 -26.14 -13.44 -4.82
C HIS A 159 -27.27 -14.36 -4.32
N GLU A 160 -28.22 -14.74 -5.18
CA GLU A 160 -29.53 -15.26 -4.76
C GLU A 160 -29.54 -16.71 -4.23
N SER A 161 -28.42 -17.45 -4.29
CA SER A 161 -28.43 -18.88 -3.90
C SER A 161 -27.45 -19.28 -2.81
N GLY A 162 -26.73 -18.35 -2.17
CA GLY A 162 -25.76 -18.69 -1.11
C GLY A 162 -24.58 -19.56 -1.57
N ILE A 163 -24.46 -19.80 -2.87
CA ILE A 163 -23.34 -20.49 -3.51
C ILE A 163 -22.49 -19.41 -4.19
N SER A 164 -21.31 -19.13 -3.64
CA SER A 164 -20.36 -18.17 -4.21
C SER A 164 -19.65 -18.75 -5.43
N THR A 165 -20.39 -19.11 -6.46
CA THR A 165 -19.82 -19.41 -7.78
C THR A 165 -19.90 -18.14 -8.62
N PHE A 166 -18.74 -17.56 -8.93
CA PHE A 166 -18.62 -16.57 -9.99
C PHE A 166 -19.38 -17.10 -11.22
N SER A 167 -20.49 -16.45 -11.60
CA SER A 167 -21.31 -16.86 -12.75
C SER A 167 -20.62 -16.58 -14.09
N VAL A 168 -19.54 -15.81 -14.06
CA VAL A 168 -18.72 -15.49 -15.24
C VAL A 168 -17.86 -16.69 -15.61
N PRO A 169 -17.90 -17.16 -16.88
CA PRO A 169 -17.02 -18.21 -17.36
C PRO A 169 -15.55 -17.91 -17.04
N ARG A 170 -14.82 -18.92 -16.55
CA ARG A 170 -13.42 -18.79 -16.15
C ARG A 170 -12.54 -18.19 -17.26
N ASP A 171 -12.83 -18.49 -18.51
CA ASP A 171 -12.07 -18.02 -19.66
C ASP A 171 -12.34 -16.54 -19.97
N GLU A 172 -13.55 -16.06 -19.71
CA GLU A 172 -13.86 -14.64 -19.81
C GLU A 172 -13.13 -13.83 -18.73
N MET A 173 -13.13 -14.34 -17.49
CA MET A 173 -12.34 -13.76 -16.41
C MET A 173 -10.85 -13.69 -16.76
N ARG A 174 -10.28 -14.79 -17.27
CA ARG A 174 -8.87 -14.84 -17.72
C ARG A 174 -8.56 -13.84 -18.83
N ARG A 175 -9.47 -13.67 -19.79
CA ARG A 175 -9.31 -12.71 -20.89
C ARG A 175 -9.27 -11.28 -20.36
N ILE A 176 -10.17 -10.94 -19.44
CA ILE A 176 -10.24 -9.62 -18.83
C ILE A 176 -9.00 -9.36 -17.97
N ASP A 177 -8.63 -10.32 -17.12
CA ASP A 177 -7.44 -10.23 -16.28
C ASP A 177 -6.17 -10.02 -17.13
N SER A 178 -6.01 -10.77 -18.22
CA SER A 178 -4.88 -10.61 -19.15
C SER A 178 -4.89 -9.25 -19.85
N THR A 179 -6.06 -8.79 -20.29
CA THR A 179 -6.22 -7.48 -20.96
C THR A 179 -5.89 -6.33 -20.02
N ASN A 180 -6.33 -6.41 -18.76
CA ASN A 180 -6.03 -5.44 -17.72
C ASN A 180 -4.53 -5.40 -17.42
N VAL A 181 -3.89 -6.56 -17.28
CA VAL A 181 -2.44 -6.65 -17.07
C VAL A 181 -1.66 -5.94 -18.19
N VAL A 182 -1.95 -6.27 -19.45
CA VAL A 182 -1.28 -5.65 -20.60
C VAL A 182 -1.55 -4.14 -20.66
N THR A 183 -2.78 -3.73 -20.38
CA THR A 183 -3.17 -2.31 -20.36
C THR A 183 -2.40 -1.55 -19.28
N ILE A 184 -2.32 -2.07 -18.06
CA ILE A 184 -1.56 -1.43 -16.97
C ILE A 184 -0.06 -1.36 -17.32
N ILE A 185 0.53 -2.42 -17.86
CA ILE A 185 1.94 -2.41 -18.28
C ILE A 185 2.17 -1.31 -19.32
N ARG A 186 1.27 -1.13 -20.28
CA ARG A 186 1.35 -0.06 -21.28
C ARG A 186 1.28 1.32 -20.62
N LEU A 187 0.31 1.54 -19.73
CA LEU A 187 0.16 2.81 -19.02
C LEU A 187 1.40 3.17 -18.18
N LEU A 188 2.02 2.19 -17.52
CA LEU A 188 3.26 2.38 -16.76
C LEU A 188 4.47 2.76 -17.64
N LYS A 189 4.43 2.45 -18.94
CA LYS A 189 5.46 2.87 -19.91
C LYS A 189 5.18 4.26 -20.49
N GLU A 190 3.90 4.61 -20.64
CA GLU A 190 3.45 5.88 -21.23
C GLU A 190 3.46 7.03 -20.21
N TYR A 191 3.19 6.75 -18.94
CA TYR A 191 2.99 7.76 -17.91
C TYR A 191 3.83 7.51 -16.66
N THR A 192 4.20 8.58 -15.96
CA THR A 192 4.62 8.49 -14.55
C THR A 192 3.39 8.43 -13.67
N ILE A 193 3.04 7.21 -13.25
CA ILE A 193 1.85 6.96 -12.42
C ILE A 193 2.27 6.97 -10.96
N ASN A 194 1.65 7.83 -10.16
CA ASN A 194 1.74 7.83 -8.71
C ASN A 194 0.48 8.48 -8.12
N GLN A 195 0.38 8.58 -6.79
CA GLN A 195 -0.81 9.13 -6.14
C GLN A 195 -1.02 10.63 -6.42
N THR A 196 0.02 11.40 -6.77
CA THR A 196 -0.15 12.83 -7.09
C THR A 196 -0.52 13.10 -8.56
N THR A 197 -0.48 12.09 -9.42
CA THR A 197 -0.81 12.21 -10.85
C THR A 197 -2.18 11.62 -11.22
N VAL A 198 -2.82 10.87 -10.32
CA VAL A 198 -4.11 10.19 -10.57
C VAL A 198 -5.08 10.48 -9.45
N GLN A 199 -6.28 10.93 -9.79
CA GLN A 199 -7.36 11.08 -8.83
C GLN A 199 -8.04 9.72 -8.56
N SER A 200 -8.33 9.42 -7.30
CA SER A 200 -8.99 8.16 -6.92
C SER A 200 -9.80 8.34 -5.64
N GLU A 201 -11.03 7.83 -5.60
CA GLU A 201 -11.80 7.75 -4.34
C GLU A 201 -11.25 6.68 -3.38
N GLN A 202 -10.41 5.77 -3.89
CA GLN A 202 -9.85 4.66 -3.12
C GLN A 202 -8.35 4.89 -2.89
N LEU A 203 -7.90 4.64 -1.65
CA LEU A 203 -6.46 4.58 -1.33
C LEU A 203 -5.80 3.42 -2.09
N PHE A 204 -6.59 2.41 -2.47
CA PHE A 204 -6.18 1.32 -3.33
C PHE A 204 -6.12 1.78 -4.78
N SER A 205 -4.91 1.80 -5.35
CA SER A 205 -4.76 2.06 -6.78
C SER A 205 -5.38 0.91 -7.59
N VAL A 206 -5.97 1.24 -8.74
CA VAL A 206 -6.44 0.26 -9.73
C VAL A 206 -5.37 -0.80 -10.02
N ILE A 207 -4.10 -0.38 -10.05
CA ILE A 207 -2.95 -1.26 -10.23
C ILE A 207 -2.88 -2.33 -9.14
N ASN A 208 -3.05 -1.97 -7.87
CA ASN A 208 -3.04 -2.92 -6.75
C ASN A 208 -4.20 -3.92 -6.84
N LEU A 209 -5.39 -3.46 -7.24
CA LEU A 209 -6.54 -4.32 -7.49
C LEU A 209 -6.23 -5.35 -8.59
N ILE A 210 -5.69 -4.90 -9.73
CA ILE A 210 -5.29 -5.80 -10.83
C ILE A 210 -4.24 -6.82 -10.38
N LEU A 211 -3.24 -6.41 -9.57
CA LEU A 211 -2.25 -7.35 -9.01
C LEU A 211 -2.92 -8.41 -8.12
N ILE A 212 -3.87 -8.01 -7.26
CA ILE A 212 -4.58 -8.93 -6.36
C ILE A 212 -5.48 -9.90 -7.13
N HIS A 213 -6.18 -9.43 -8.16
CA HIS A 213 -7.05 -10.27 -8.98
C HIS A 213 -6.28 -11.29 -9.81
N ASN A 214 -5.05 -10.95 -10.20
CA ASN A 214 -4.17 -11.83 -10.94
C ASN A 214 -3.34 -12.79 -10.05
N ARG A 215 -3.64 -12.90 -8.76
CA ARG A 215 -2.86 -13.68 -7.77
C ARG A 215 -2.85 -15.19 -8.01
N GLY A 216 -3.87 -15.74 -8.67
CA GLY A 216 -4.01 -17.18 -8.93
C GLY A 216 -3.27 -17.68 -10.18
N HIS A 217 -2.66 -16.76 -10.93
CA HIS A 217 -1.86 -17.08 -12.10
C HIS A 217 -0.42 -17.39 -11.67
N GLY A 218 -0.05 -18.67 -11.79
CA GLY A 218 1.28 -19.17 -11.45
C GLY A 218 2.41 -18.52 -12.26
N GLU A 219 3.63 -19.00 -12.07
CA GLU A 219 4.82 -18.50 -12.79
C GLU A 219 4.70 -18.59 -14.31
N GLU A 220 3.78 -19.43 -14.81
CA GLU A 220 3.46 -19.66 -16.21
C GLU A 220 2.89 -18.43 -16.95
N TYR A 221 2.36 -17.43 -16.23
CA TYR A 221 1.79 -16.22 -16.84
C TYR A 221 2.83 -15.10 -16.90
N GLN A 222 3.62 -15.10 -17.99
CA GLN A 222 4.72 -14.15 -18.20
C GLN A 222 4.30 -12.68 -18.01
N HIS A 223 3.15 -12.27 -18.54
CA HIS A 223 2.68 -10.87 -18.43
C HIS A 223 2.38 -10.45 -16.98
N VAL A 224 1.90 -11.38 -16.14
CA VAL A 224 1.68 -11.08 -14.71
C VAL A 224 3.03 -10.87 -14.01
N ASN A 225 4.04 -11.68 -14.33
CA ASN A 225 5.42 -11.48 -13.82
C ASN A 225 6.00 -10.12 -14.25
N GLU A 226 5.80 -9.76 -15.52
CA GLU A 226 6.22 -8.47 -16.06
C GLU A 226 5.56 -7.30 -15.32
N LEU A 227 4.25 -7.40 -15.03
CA LEU A 227 3.53 -6.39 -14.25
C LEU A 227 4.09 -6.26 -12.83
N PHE A 228 4.25 -7.36 -12.09
CA PHE A 228 4.84 -7.31 -10.73
C PHE A 228 6.26 -6.72 -10.76
N LYS A 229 7.08 -7.07 -11.76
CA LYS A 229 8.41 -6.50 -11.94
C LYS A 229 8.36 -4.99 -12.21
N ALA A 230 7.47 -4.55 -13.10
CA ALA A 230 7.28 -3.15 -13.44
C ALA A 230 6.83 -2.34 -12.21
N VAL A 231 5.82 -2.81 -11.47
CA VAL A 231 5.35 -2.16 -10.25
C VAL A 231 6.43 -2.11 -9.18
N LYS A 232 7.23 -3.18 -9.00
CA LYS A 232 8.37 -3.17 -8.06
C LYS A 232 9.37 -2.07 -8.40
N GLN A 233 9.65 -1.80 -9.67
CA GLN A 233 10.55 -0.70 -10.05
C GLN A 233 9.97 0.66 -9.65
N GLU A 234 8.67 0.87 -9.84
CA GLU A 234 8.00 2.10 -9.44
C GLU A 234 7.93 2.27 -7.92
N VAL A 235 7.80 1.18 -7.16
CA VAL A 235 7.95 1.19 -5.69
C VAL A 235 9.35 1.65 -5.28
N LEU A 236 10.40 1.15 -5.92
CA LEU A 236 11.79 1.54 -5.61
C LEU A 236 12.07 3.01 -5.95
N LYS A 237 11.35 3.56 -6.94
CA LYS A 237 11.38 4.99 -7.29
C LYS A 237 10.52 5.86 -6.37
N GLY A 238 9.73 5.27 -5.46
CA GLY A 238 8.83 5.99 -4.56
C GLY A 238 7.52 6.44 -5.21
N ASN A 239 7.16 5.91 -6.38
CA ASN A 239 5.90 6.22 -7.06
C ASN A 239 4.72 5.41 -6.50
N PHE A 240 4.99 4.24 -5.91
CA PHE A 240 3.98 3.39 -5.28
C PHE A 240 4.38 2.99 -3.87
N ASP A 241 3.35 2.74 -3.05
CA ASP A 241 3.49 2.31 -1.68
C ASP A 241 4.04 0.88 -1.56
N THR A 242 5.13 0.73 -0.82
CA THR A 242 5.81 -0.55 -0.57
C THR A 242 4.92 -1.56 0.14
N ARG A 243 4.02 -1.11 1.04
CA ARG A 243 3.11 -1.96 1.82
C ARG A 243 2.05 -2.60 0.93
N MET A 244 1.49 -1.81 0.01
CA MET A 244 0.48 -2.29 -0.95
C MET A 244 1.07 -3.33 -1.90
N TYR A 245 2.24 -3.04 -2.49
CA TYR A 245 2.93 -4.00 -3.36
C TYR A 245 3.24 -5.31 -2.63
N ALA A 246 3.78 -5.23 -1.41
CA ALA A 246 4.11 -6.41 -0.62
C ALA A 246 2.88 -7.26 -0.31
N ASN A 247 1.74 -6.62 -0.01
CA ASN A 247 0.48 -7.33 0.23
C ASN A 247 -0.01 -8.06 -1.02
N ALA A 248 -0.02 -7.39 -2.18
CA ALA A 248 -0.42 -8.03 -3.44
C ALA A 248 0.52 -9.18 -3.83
N TYR A 249 1.82 -9.01 -3.56
CA TYR A 249 2.82 -10.03 -3.83
C TYR A 249 2.63 -11.27 -2.94
N ASP A 250 2.48 -11.10 -1.63
CA ASP A 250 2.26 -12.24 -0.74
C ASP A 250 0.97 -12.99 -1.05
N ARG A 251 -0.11 -12.27 -1.41
CA ARG A 251 -1.38 -12.84 -1.88
C ARG A 251 -1.22 -13.72 -3.11
N ARG A 252 -0.29 -13.37 -4.01
CA ARG A 252 0.06 -14.21 -5.16
C ARG A 252 0.77 -15.49 -4.73
N TYR A 253 1.75 -15.37 -3.85
CA TYR A 253 2.54 -16.53 -3.40
C TYR A 253 1.74 -17.51 -2.54
N SER A 254 0.73 -17.06 -1.79
CA SER A 254 -0.10 -17.94 -0.96
C SER A 254 -1.02 -18.87 -1.77
N GLU A 255 -1.36 -18.54 -3.02
CA GLU A 255 -2.17 -19.40 -3.90
C GLU A 255 -1.34 -20.38 -4.74
N VAL A 256 -0.18 -19.95 -5.28
CA VAL A 256 0.70 -20.79 -6.12
C VAL A 256 1.25 -21.99 -5.33
N ILE A 257 1.49 -21.79 -4.04
CA ILE A 257 2.17 -22.73 -3.15
C ILE A 257 1.24 -23.81 -2.55
N LYS A 258 -0.07 -23.75 -2.84
CA LYS A 258 -1.00 -24.83 -2.47
C LYS A 258 -0.67 -26.18 -3.13
N LYS A 259 0.23 -26.22 -4.11
CA LYS A 259 0.59 -27.44 -4.85
C LYS A 259 1.85 -28.19 -4.34
N GLU A 260 2.85 -27.55 -3.72
CA GLU A 260 4.16 -28.23 -3.50
C GLU A 260 4.91 -27.98 -2.16
N LYS A 261 4.21 -27.55 -1.10
CA LYS A 261 4.69 -27.24 0.27
C LYS A 261 4.95 -25.75 0.51
N PRO A 262 4.40 -25.18 1.60
CA PRO A 262 4.51 -23.76 1.86
C PRO A 262 5.71 -23.37 2.74
N PRO A 263 6.43 -22.27 2.45
CA PRO A 263 6.65 -21.32 3.52
C PRO A 263 5.29 -20.67 3.77
N ARG A 264 4.59 -21.15 4.81
CA ARG A 264 3.26 -20.70 5.24
C ARG A 264 3.22 -19.22 5.66
N ASP A 265 4.31 -18.48 5.51
CA ASP A 265 4.60 -17.22 6.21
C ASP A 265 4.76 -16.02 5.26
N GLY A 266 4.40 -16.16 3.98
CA GLY A 266 4.51 -15.09 2.97
C GLY A 266 5.95 -14.77 2.57
N TYR A 267 6.14 -14.06 1.46
CA TYR A 267 7.46 -13.61 1.01
C TYR A 267 7.93 -12.38 1.80
N TYR A 268 7.01 -11.43 2.01
CA TYR A 268 7.16 -10.19 2.80
C TYR A 268 6.46 -10.25 4.18
N GLY A 269 5.74 -11.33 4.48
CA GLY A 269 5.07 -11.54 5.77
C GLY A 269 3.92 -10.57 6.03
N THR A 270 3.18 -10.16 5.00
CA THR A 270 2.06 -9.21 5.13
C THR A 270 0.74 -9.88 5.54
N GLU A 271 0.57 -11.18 5.28
CA GLU A 271 -0.64 -11.97 5.58
C GLU A 271 -0.58 -12.74 6.92
N THR A 272 0.26 -12.30 7.85
CA THR A 272 0.53 -13.04 9.09
C THR A 272 -0.17 -12.47 10.31
N CYS A 273 -0.71 -11.26 10.21
CA CYS A 273 -1.52 -10.65 11.26
C CYS A 273 -2.98 -10.67 10.79
N PHE A 274 -3.90 -10.90 11.72
CA PHE A 274 -5.34 -10.95 11.50
C PHE A 274 -6.01 -10.09 12.56
N MET A 275 -7.03 -9.32 12.17
CA MET A 275 -7.72 -8.41 13.06
C MET A 275 -9.23 -8.56 12.84
N THR A 276 -9.96 -8.63 13.94
CA THR A 276 -11.43 -8.59 14.00
C THR A 276 -11.84 -7.65 15.13
N ASP A 277 -13.11 -7.26 15.22
CA ASP A 277 -13.60 -6.38 16.31
C ASP A 277 -13.32 -6.90 17.73
N GLU A 278 -13.08 -8.20 17.86
CA GLU A 278 -12.92 -8.87 19.15
C GLU A 278 -11.48 -9.26 19.48
N PHE A 279 -10.68 -9.59 18.46
CA PHE A 279 -9.32 -10.04 18.66
C PHE A 279 -8.37 -9.63 17.53
N PHE A 280 -7.11 -9.44 17.91
CA PHE A 280 -5.96 -9.39 17.02
C PHE A 280 -5.14 -10.67 17.21
N LEU A 281 -4.76 -11.29 16.09
CA LEU A 281 -3.98 -12.51 16.04
C LEU A 281 -2.72 -12.25 15.21
N SER A 282 -1.57 -12.35 15.84
CA SER A 282 -0.27 -12.28 15.18
C SER A 282 0.32 -13.67 15.08
N LYS A 283 0.55 -14.11 13.86
CA LYS A 283 1.32 -15.32 13.58
C LYS A 283 2.80 -14.99 13.71
N LEU A 284 3.44 -15.36 14.80
CA LEU A 284 4.89 -15.24 14.86
C LEU A 284 5.52 -16.39 14.06
N PRO A 285 6.42 -16.12 13.09
CA PRO A 285 7.21 -17.20 12.51
C PRO A 285 8.10 -17.77 13.61
N ASP A 286 7.72 -18.94 14.15
CA ASP A 286 8.49 -19.66 15.18
C ASP A 286 9.91 -20.01 14.70
N ASN A 287 10.11 -20.06 13.38
CA ASN A 287 11.37 -20.38 12.76
C ASN A 287 12.20 -19.10 12.49
N SER A 288 13.30 -18.95 13.22
CA SER A 288 14.25 -17.84 13.09
C SER A 288 14.79 -17.66 11.65
N LYS A 289 14.91 -18.75 10.88
CA LYS A 289 15.32 -18.70 9.46
C LYS A 289 14.24 -18.09 8.57
N ILE A 290 12.98 -18.39 8.83
CA ILE A 290 11.85 -17.83 8.05
C ILE A 290 11.73 -16.33 8.35
N LYS A 291 11.74 -15.95 9.62
CA LYS A 291 11.76 -14.54 10.03
C LYS A 291 12.91 -13.77 9.38
N LYS A 292 14.13 -14.33 9.39
CA LYS A 292 15.31 -13.73 8.75
C LYS A 292 15.13 -13.56 7.24
N ASN A 293 14.52 -14.52 6.56
CA ASN A 293 14.24 -14.43 5.12
C ASN A 293 13.19 -13.37 4.80
N ILE A 294 12.08 -13.33 5.55
CA ILE A 294 11.05 -12.28 5.42
C ILE A 294 11.69 -10.90 5.59
N ASN A 295 12.46 -10.68 6.65
CA ASN A 295 13.11 -9.39 6.91
C ASN A 295 14.15 -9.03 5.84
N LYS A 296 14.86 -10.02 5.28
CA LYS A 296 15.74 -9.82 4.13
C LYS A 296 14.96 -9.29 2.92
N HIS A 297 13.77 -9.84 2.63
CA HIS A 297 12.94 -9.37 1.51
C HIS A 297 12.31 -8.00 1.79
N ARG A 298 11.76 -7.79 2.98
CA ARG A 298 11.18 -6.50 3.41
C ARG A 298 12.17 -5.35 3.24
N LYS A 299 13.43 -5.56 3.63
CA LYS A 299 14.52 -4.58 3.44
C LYS A 299 14.78 -4.21 1.97
N GLN A 300 14.52 -5.09 1.02
CA GLN A 300 14.73 -4.81 -0.42
C GLN A 300 13.78 -3.76 -0.97
N ILE A 301 12.63 -3.56 -0.31
CA ILE A 301 11.61 -2.58 -0.67
C ILE A 301 11.33 -1.63 0.50
N TYR A 302 12.33 -1.42 1.37
CA TYR A 302 12.28 -0.41 2.44
C TYR A 302 11.15 -0.58 3.46
N LEU A 303 10.66 -1.80 3.69
CA LEU A 303 9.69 -2.10 4.75
C LEU A 303 10.36 -2.31 6.11
N ASP A 304 9.61 -2.09 7.19
CA ASP A 304 10.00 -2.38 8.57
C ASP A 304 10.47 -3.81 8.77
N ASP A 305 11.15 -4.08 9.89
CA ASP A 305 11.23 -5.44 10.39
C ASP A 305 9.82 -5.99 10.69
N TYR A 306 9.62 -7.27 10.41
CA TYR A 306 8.40 -8.00 10.68
C TYR A 306 7.85 -7.77 12.10
N THR A 307 8.72 -7.76 13.12
CA THR A 307 8.28 -7.57 14.51
C THR A 307 7.78 -6.16 14.77
N LEU A 308 8.43 -5.14 14.21
CA LEU A 308 8.00 -3.75 14.36
C LEU A 308 6.67 -3.51 13.65
N GLU A 309 6.49 -4.09 12.46
CA GLU A 309 5.21 -4.08 11.75
C GLU A 309 4.09 -4.67 12.62
N ALA A 310 4.30 -5.85 13.22
CA ALA A 310 3.31 -6.48 14.09
C ALA A 310 2.96 -5.62 15.32
N GLN A 311 3.94 -4.92 15.90
CA GLN A 311 3.71 -3.99 17.02
C GLN A 311 2.85 -2.78 16.60
N LYS A 312 3.16 -2.14 15.47
CA LYS A 312 2.37 -1.03 14.91
C LYS A 312 0.93 -1.45 14.64
N LYS A 313 0.76 -2.63 14.05
CA LYS A 313 -0.52 -3.27 13.77
C LYS A 313 -1.34 -3.55 15.03
N LEU A 314 -0.72 -4.05 16.09
CA LEU A 314 -1.35 -4.26 17.40
C LEU A 314 -1.73 -2.93 18.07
N PHE A 315 -0.89 -1.91 17.94
CA PHE A 315 -1.21 -0.57 18.44
C PHE A 315 -2.45 0.00 17.74
N GLN A 316 -2.50 -0.08 16.41
CA GLN A 316 -3.67 0.34 15.63
C GLN A 316 -4.93 -0.43 16.02
N TYR A 317 -4.83 -1.74 16.26
CA TYR A 317 -5.94 -2.55 16.75
C TYR A 317 -6.52 -2.00 18.06
N LYS A 318 -5.64 -1.68 19.02
CA LYS A 318 -6.05 -1.18 20.34
C LYS A 318 -6.75 0.18 20.24
N LEU A 319 -6.39 1.01 19.27
CA LEU A 319 -7.00 2.32 19.03
C LEU A 319 -8.27 2.26 18.17
N ALA A 320 -8.47 1.18 17.39
CA ALA A 320 -9.60 1.09 16.49
C ALA A 320 -10.90 0.92 17.30
N GLU A 321 -11.83 1.87 17.19
CA GLU A 321 -13.18 1.73 17.77
C GLU A 321 -13.94 0.57 17.09
N ASP A 322 -13.70 0.35 15.80
CA ASP A 322 -14.34 -0.63 14.92
C ASP A 322 -13.31 -1.12 13.87
N VAL A 323 -13.16 -2.43 13.67
CA VAL A 323 -12.19 -3.01 12.73
C VAL A 323 -12.67 -2.93 11.29
N SER A 324 -13.97 -2.71 11.05
CA SER A 324 -14.48 -2.39 9.72
C SER A 324 -14.00 -1.00 9.25
N SER A 325 -13.74 -0.05 10.16
CA SER A 325 -13.11 1.24 9.82
C SER A 325 -11.58 1.16 9.75
N SER A 326 -10.94 0.23 10.47
CA SER A 326 -9.47 0.05 10.44
C SER A 326 -8.91 -0.47 9.11
N HIS A 327 -9.75 -1.11 8.27
CA HIS A 327 -9.43 -1.44 6.88
C HIS A 327 -9.06 -0.19 6.06
N TYR A 328 -9.64 0.95 6.44
CA TYR A 328 -9.43 2.24 5.80
C TYR A 328 -8.48 3.11 6.62
N ASP A 329 -8.54 3.11 7.96
CA ASP A 329 -7.88 4.11 8.82
C ASP A 329 -6.35 4.02 8.91
N PHE A 330 -5.71 2.88 8.62
CA PHE A 330 -4.23 2.78 8.67
C PHE A 330 -3.55 1.91 7.59
N GLY A 331 -4.24 1.58 6.50
CA GLY A 331 -3.60 0.92 5.35
C GLY A 331 -3.14 -0.50 5.62
N VAL A 332 -3.73 -1.16 6.62
CA VAL A 332 -3.42 -2.54 6.91
C VAL A 332 -4.52 -3.45 6.39
N PHE A 333 -4.16 -4.24 5.39
CA PHE A 333 -5.01 -5.28 4.80
C PHE A 333 -5.17 -6.43 5.79
N TYR A 334 -6.40 -6.68 6.24
CA TYR A 334 -6.73 -7.85 7.04
C TYR A 334 -7.92 -8.60 6.47
N TRP A 335 -8.09 -9.83 6.98
CA TRP A 335 -9.33 -10.58 6.84
C TRP A 335 -10.27 -10.16 7.97
N ALA A 336 -11.24 -9.29 7.71
CA ALA A 336 -12.40 -9.17 8.58
C ALA A 336 -13.32 -10.39 8.35
N PHE A 337 -13.58 -11.16 9.41
CA PHE A 337 -14.74 -12.05 9.41
C PHE A 337 -15.98 -11.20 9.73
N PRO A 338 -17.09 -11.35 8.99
CA PRO A 338 -18.34 -10.71 9.39
C PRO A 338 -18.72 -11.17 10.81
N PRO A 339 -19.21 -10.27 11.68
CA PRO A 339 -19.70 -10.66 12.99
C PRO A 339 -20.79 -11.74 12.85
N ASN A 340 -20.76 -12.75 13.71
CA ASN A 340 -21.71 -13.88 13.76
C ASN A 340 -21.63 -14.92 12.61
N THR A 341 -20.45 -15.26 12.13
CA THR A 341 -20.31 -16.33 11.12
C THR A 341 -19.68 -17.60 11.68
N LYS A 342 -20.23 -18.75 11.27
CA LYS A 342 -19.64 -20.11 11.41
C LYS A 342 -18.15 -20.17 11.01
N TYR A 343 -17.72 -19.25 10.16
CA TYR A 343 -16.33 -19.07 9.74
C TYR A 343 -15.36 -18.69 10.87
N LYS A 344 -15.81 -18.01 11.93
CA LYS A 344 -14.99 -17.66 13.10
C LYS A 344 -14.63 -18.91 13.91
N ASP A 345 -15.62 -19.74 14.24
CA ASP A 345 -15.40 -20.98 14.97
C ASP A 345 -14.55 -21.96 14.15
N ASP A 346 -14.85 -22.09 12.85
CA ASP A 346 -14.02 -22.87 11.93
C ASP A 346 -12.58 -22.33 11.82
N PHE A 347 -12.38 -21.01 11.89
CA PHE A 347 -11.06 -20.40 11.88
C PHE A 347 -10.29 -20.70 13.17
N PHE A 348 -10.90 -20.54 14.35
CA PHE A 348 -10.26 -20.88 15.62
C PHE A 348 -9.99 -22.37 15.75
N GLU A 349 -10.88 -23.23 15.26
CA GLU A 349 -10.63 -24.67 15.19
C GLU A 349 -9.47 -24.99 14.23
N ARG A 350 -9.35 -24.29 13.09
CA ARG A 350 -8.16 -24.40 12.21
C ARG A 350 -6.89 -23.89 12.89
N VAL A 351 -6.96 -22.81 13.64
CA VAL A 351 -5.84 -22.24 14.41
C VAL A 351 -5.38 -23.23 15.48
N LYS A 352 -6.31 -23.75 16.31
CA LYS A 352 -6.02 -24.77 17.33
C LYS A 352 -5.46 -26.06 16.75
N LYS A 353 -5.95 -26.49 15.58
CA LYS A 353 -5.46 -27.68 14.86
C LYS A 353 -4.16 -27.44 14.10
N SER A 354 -3.69 -26.19 14.00
CA SER A 354 -2.43 -25.88 13.35
C SER A 354 -1.27 -25.95 14.36
N ASN A 355 -0.15 -26.54 13.96
CA ASN A 355 1.11 -26.53 14.75
C ASN A 355 1.82 -25.17 14.71
N ILE A 356 1.07 -24.08 14.61
CA ILE A 356 1.59 -22.72 14.46
C ILE A 356 1.29 -21.97 15.75
N LYS A 357 2.29 -21.32 16.36
CA LYS A 357 2.04 -20.44 17.49
C LYS A 357 1.46 -19.11 17.02
N TYR A 358 0.44 -18.67 17.74
CA TYR A 358 -0.17 -17.36 17.56
C TYR A 358 -0.19 -16.63 18.89
N GLU A 359 0.08 -15.33 18.83
CA GLU A 359 -0.25 -14.41 19.92
C GLU A 359 -1.64 -13.85 19.66
N ILE A 360 -2.55 -14.03 20.62
CA ILE A 360 -3.94 -13.57 20.52
C ILE A 360 -4.16 -12.51 21.57
N TYR A 361 -4.63 -11.35 21.13
CA TYR A 361 -4.95 -10.20 21.97
C TYR A 361 -6.45 -9.92 21.84
N TYR A 362 -7.18 -10.02 22.95
CA TYR A 362 -8.59 -9.67 23.00
C TYR A 362 -8.75 -8.19 23.31
N LYS A 363 -9.78 -7.55 22.76
CA LYS A 363 -10.16 -6.18 23.16
C LYS A 363 -10.79 -6.26 24.55
N GLU A 364 -10.24 -5.53 25.53
CA GLU A 364 -10.92 -5.33 26.79
C GLU A 364 -12.19 -4.51 26.50
N ARG A 365 -13.36 -5.01 26.93
CA ARG A 365 -14.65 -4.34 26.75
C ARG A 365 -14.99 -3.46 27.93
#